data_AF-A0A9X3S3A8-F1
#
_entry.id   AF-A0A9X3S3A8-F1
#
_cell.length_a   1.000
_cell.length_b   1.000
_cell.length_c   1.000
_cell.angle_alpha   90.00
_cell.angle_beta   90.00
_cell.angle_gamma   90.00
#
_symmetry.space_group_name_H-M   'P 1'
#
loop_
_entity.id
_entity.type
_entity.pdbx_description
1 polymer ?
#
loop_
_entity_poly.entity_id
_entity_poly.type
_entity_poly.pdbx_seq_one_letter_code
_entity_poly.pdbx_strand_id
1 'polypeptide(L)' 'MTEHEQQADELQELSEQVGDDIAEAREDWERKKADDKVPGAQGAPRGESGSELPPPEPDETD' A
#
# COMPACT_ATOMS: atom_id res chain seq x y z
N MET A 1 -24.28 13.91 -25.78
CA MET A 1 -23.34 13.96 -24.65
C MET A 1 -22.68 15.30 -24.67
N THR A 2 -22.69 15.98 -23.53
CA THR A 2 -21.98 17.21 -23.26
C THR A 2 -20.49 16.92 -23.05
N GLU A 3 -19.64 17.93 -23.10
CA GLU A 3 -18.19 17.80 -22.83
C GLU A 3 -17.92 17.28 -21.41
N HIS A 4 -18.77 17.66 -20.44
CA HIS A 4 -18.65 17.20 -19.05
C HIS A 4 -18.97 15.72 -18.86
N GLU A 5 -19.94 15.19 -19.61
CA GLU A 5 -20.24 13.75 -19.57
C GLU A 5 -19.06 12.93 -20.11
N GLN A 6 -18.47 13.35 -21.23
CA GLN A 6 -17.27 12.69 -21.80
C GLN A 6 -16.09 12.73 -20.84
N GLN A 7 -15.83 13.88 -20.22
CA GLN A 7 -14.74 14.01 -19.25
C GLN A 7 -14.97 13.13 -18.01
N ALA A 8 -16.22 12.94 -17.58
CA ALA A 8 -16.54 12.07 -16.46
C ALA A 8 -16.29 10.59 -16.79
N ASP A 9 -16.68 10.14 -17.98
CA ASP A 9 -16.40 8.78 -18.47
C ASP A 9 -14.88 8.53 -18.58
N GLU A 10 -14.11 9.48 -19.14
CA GLU A 10 -12.64 9.37 -19.25
C GLU A 10 -11.95 9.27 -17.88
N LEU A 11 -12.39 10.10 -16.92
CA LEU A 11 -11.86 10.06 -15.55
C LEU A 11 -12.24 8.76 -14.83
N GLN A 12 -13.42 8.23 -15.10
CA GLN A 12 -13.86 6.96 -14.55
C GLN A 12 -13.00 5.81 -15.08
N GLU A 13 -12.80 5.71 -16.40
CA GLU A 13 -11.94 4.70 -17.02
C GLU A 13 -10.50 4.77 -16.46
N LEU A 14 -9.94 5.98 -16.35
CA LEU A 14 -8.62 6.16 -15.77
C LEU A 14 -8.56 5.73 -14.30
N SER A 15 -9.63 5.98 -13.53
CA SER A 15 -9.68 5.57 -12.12
C SER A 15 -9.71 4.05 -11.96
N GLU A 16 -10.41 3.35 -12.86
CA GLU A 16 -10.47 1.89 -12.88
C GLU A 16 -9.09 1.31 -13.21
N GLN A 17 -8.43 1.85 -14.24
CA GLN A 17 -7.07 1.43 -14.62
C GLN A 17 -6.07 1.64 -13.47
N VAL A 18 -6.09 2.80 -12.81
CA VAL A 18 -5.20 3.06 -11.66
C VAL A 18 -5.49 2.11 -10.50
N GLY A 19 -6.75 1.74 -10.28
CA GLY A 19 -7.14 0.75 -9.29
C GLY A 19 -6.50 -0.61 -9.54
N ASP A 20 -6.52 -1.06 -10.80
CA ASP A 20 -5.90 -2.32 -11.22
C ASP A 20 -4.38 -2.29 -11.07
N ASP A 21 -3.73 -1.20 -11.48
CA ASP A 21 -2.28 -1.00 -11.33
C ASP A 21 -1.85 -1.05 -9.84
N ILE A 22 -2.64 -0.44 -8.96
CA ILE A 22 -2.40 -0.47 -7.51
C ILE A 22 -2.57 -1.90 -6.97
N ALA A 23 -3.59 -2.63 -7.42
CA ALA A 23 -3.82 -4.00 -6.99
C ALA A 23 -2.67 -4.92 -7.39
N GLU A 24 -2.21 -4.83 -8.64
CA GLU A 24 -1.04 -5.57 -9.13
C GLU A 24 0.21 -5.23 -8.33
N ALA A 25 0.49 -3.93 -8.14
CA ALA A 25 1.66 -3.48 -7.38
C ALA A 25 1.62 -3.97 -5.92
N ARG A 26 0.44 -4.03 -5.32
CA ARG A 26 0.24 -4.54 -3.96
C ARG A 26 0.51 -6.04 -3.89
N GLU A 27 -0.02 -6.82 -4.83
CA GLU A 27 0.23 -8.27 -4.89
C GLU A 27 1.72 -8.56 -5.07
N ASP A 28 2.37 -7.87 -6.00
CA ASP A 28 3.79 -8.01 -6.25
C ASP A 28 4.63 -7.63 -5.03
N TRP A 29 4.25 -6.57 -4.32
CA TRP A 29 4.89 -6.17 -3.08
C TRP A 29 4.75 -7.22 -1.97
N GLU A 30 3.55 -7.74 -1.73
CA GLU A 30 3.33 -8.79 -0.73
C GLU A 30 4.11 -10.08 -1.07
N ARG A 31 4.14 -10.46 -2.35
CA ARG A 31 4.96 -11.59 -2.82
C ARG A 31 6.44 -11.37 -2.55
N LYS A 32 6.98 -10.20 -2.92
CA LYS A 32 8.39 -9.86 -2.71
C LYS A 32 8.73 -9.74 -1.22
N LYS A 33 7.81 -9.24 -0.41
CA LYS A 33 7.97 -9.14 1.05
C LYS A 33 8.07 -10.53 1.70
N ALA A 34 7.39 -11.53 1.15
CA ALA A 34 7.41 -12.90 1.63
C ALA A 34 8.60 -13.73 1.10
N ASP A 35 9.25 -13.31 0.02
CA ASP A 35 10.37 -14.02 -0.61
C ASP A 35 11.70 -13.71 0.10
N ASP A 36 12.22 -14.68 0.85
CA ASP A 36 13.50 -14.62 1.56
C ASP A 36 14.74 -14.39 0.67
N LYS A 37 14.60 -14.52 -0.66
CA LYS A 37 15.66 -14.19 -1.62
C LYS A 37 15.69 -12.71 -2.00
N VAL A 38 14.64 -11.95 -1.69
CA VAL A 38 14.58 -10.51 -1.95
C VAL A 38 15.28 -9.77 -0.80
N PRO A 39 16.34 -8.99 -1.07
CA PRO A 39 17.03 -8.24 -0.03
C PRO A 39 16.07 -7.27 0.69
N GLY A 40 16.01 -7.38 2.02
CA GLY A 40 15.12 -6.54 2.84
C GLY A 40 13.67 -7.04 2.94
N ALA A 41 13.35 -8.21 2.37
CA ALA A 41 12.10 -8.91 2.66
C ALA A 41 12.00 -9.21 4.15
N GLN A 42 10.86 -8.85 4.77
CA GLN A 42 10.61 -9.13 6.18
C GLN A 42 10.34 -10.64 6.43
N GLY A 43 10.25 -11.44 5.36
CA GLY A 43 9.91 -12.85 5.39
C GLY A 43 8.42 -13.08 5.69
N ALA A 44 7.91 -14.28 5.40
CA ALA A 44 6.61 -14.69 5.91
C ALA A 44 6.63 -14.61 7.45
N PRO A 45 5.57 -14.10 8.12
CA PRO A 45 5.59 -13.89 9.56
C PRO A 45 5.79 -15.23 10.26
N ARG A 46 7.03 -15.49 10.68
CA ARG A 46 7.36 -16.60 11.58
C ARG A 46 6.95 -16.21 12.99
N GLY A 47 5.65 -16.01 13.21
CA GLY A 47 5.04 -15.88 14.52
C GLY A 47 5.76 -14.96 15.52
N GLU A 48 6.26 -13.80 15.09
CA GLU A 48 6.88 -12.84 16.01
C GLU A 48 5.95 -11.63 16.18
N SER A 49 5.25 -11.64 17.32
CA SER A 49 4.84 -10.42 18.01
C SER A 49 6.05 -9.48 18.11
N GLY A 50 5.89 -8.20 17.77
CA GLY A 50 6.86 -7.18 18.15
C GLY A 50 7.26 -6.23 17.03
N SER A 51 6.34 -5.35 16.63
CA SER A 51 6.73 -3.97 16.36
C SER A 51 5.89 -3.08 17.26
N GLU A 52 6.07 -3.25 18.58
CA GLU A 52 5.72 -2.22 19.54
C GLU A 52 6.64 -1.04 19.21
N LEU A 53 6.08 -0.02 18.55
CA LEU A 53 6.67 1.31 18.58
C LEU A 53 6.92 1.64 20.06
N PRO A 54 8.11 2.12 20.45
CA PRO A 54 8.33 2.57 21.82
C PRO A 54 7.24 3.60 22.14
N PRO A 55 6.60 3.54 23.33
CA PRO A 55 5.60 4.52 23.70
C PRO A 55 6.22 5.92 23.59
N PRO A 56 5.47 6.93 23.12
CA PRO A 56 5.98 8.29 23.03
C PRO A 56 6.45 8.75 24.42
N GLU A 57 7.61 9.42 24.47
CA GLU A 57 8.09 10.01 25.71
C GLU A 57 7.06 11.03 26.21
N PRO A 58 6.78 11.10 27.52
CA PRO A 58 5.81 12.05 28.04
C PRO A 58 6.26 13.47 27.68
N ASP A 59 5.35 14.22 27.08
CA ASP A 59 5.52 15.66 26.84
C ASP A 59 5.58 16.34 28.21
N GLU A 60 6.80 16.61 28.70
CA GLU A 60 7.02 17.48 29.85
C GLU A 60 6.74 18.93 29.43
N THR A 61 5.47 19.27 29.33
CA THR A 61 5.03 20.67 29.32
C THR A 61 4.92 21.14 30.77
N ASP A 62 5.91 21.93 31.21
CA ASP A 62 5.85 22.80 32.42
C ASP A 62 5.18 24.13 32.07
#